data_AF-V5GZQ0-F1
#
_entry.id   AF-V5GZQ0-F1
#
_cell.length_a   1.000
_cell.length_b   1.000
_cell.length_c   1.000
_cell.angle_alpha   90.00
_cell.angle_beta   90.00
_cell.angle_gamma   90.00
#
_symmetry.space_group_name_H-M   'P 1'
#
loop_
_entity.id
_entity.type
_entity.pdbx_description
1 polymer ?
#
loop_
_entity_poly.entity_id
_entity_poly.type
_entity_poly.pdbx_seq_one_letter_code
_entity_poly.pdbx_strand_id
1 'polypeptide(L)'
;MLPFVKSRGLAVSRFALPYSVALVFSVLLTSVLTLLRPLYTIKVPFPTTSDIRYIFKAPFFDGTRAKTVLGFEPWFSVEESVRMSMSYYRTIQL
;
A
#
# COMPACT_ATOMS: atom_id res chain seq x y z
N MET A 1 3.64 6.87 -3.18
CA MET A 1 2.61 7.03 -2.11
C MET A 1 2.55 8.42 -1.51
N LEU A 2 3.68 9.07 -1.20
CA LEU A 2 3.73 10.40 -0.57
C LEU A 2 2.79 11.49 -1.15
N PRO A 3 2.66 11.69 -2.47
CA PRO A 3 1.78 12.72 -3.02
C PRO A 3 0.30 12.51 -2.67
N PHE A 4 -0.15 11.24 -2.66
CA PHE A 4 -1.55 10.88 -2.34
C PHE A 4 -1.89 11.05 -0.86
N VAL A 5 -0.92 10.84 0.03
CA VAL A 5 -1.11 11.05 1.48
C VAL A 5 -1.18 12.55 1.77
N LYS A 6 -0.27 13.34 1.18
CA LYS A 6 -0.24 14.79 1.32
C LYS A 6 -1.49 15.46 0.77
N SER A 7 -2.08 14.96 -0.33
CA SER A 7 -3.31 15.53 -0.89
C SER A 7 -4.52 15.43 0.03
N ARG A 8 -4.45 14.60 1.07
CA ARG A 8 -5.51 14.44 2.08
C ARG A 8 -5.22 15.23 3.37
N GLY A 9 -4.17 16.07 3.39
CA GLY A 9 -3.75 16.79 4.60
C GLY A 9 -3.12 15.88 5.66
N LEU A 10 -2.79 14.63 5.32
CA LEU A 10 -2.15 13.69 6.23
C LEU A 10 -0.63 13.87 6.21
N ALA A 11 -0.01 13.81 7.39
CA ALA A 11 1.43 13.81 7.55
C ALA A 11 1.96 12.37 7.63
N VAL A 12 3.04 12.10 6.91
CA VAL A 12 3.78 10.84 7.04
C VAL A 12 4.82 11.02 8.13
N SER A 13 4.79 10.18 9.16
CA SER A 13 5.84 10.16 10.18
C SER A 13 7.19 9.87 9.54
N ARG A 14 8.24 10.56 10.01
CA ARG A 14 9.62 10.28 9.61
C ARG A 14 10.20 9.05 10.30
N PHE A 15 9.48 8.51 11.28
CA PHE A 15 9.92 7.32 12.00
C PHE A 15 9.91 6.10 11.08
N ALA A 16 11.07 5.49 10.88
CA ALA A 16 11.21 4.26 10.13
C ALA A 16 11.01 3.07 11.07
N LEU A 17 9.93 2.31 10.86
CA LEU A 17 9.68 1.08 11.61
C LEU A 17 10.52 -0.07 11.02
N PRO A 18 11.35 -0.77 11.81
CA PRO A 18 12.10 -1.92 11.32
C PRO A 18 11.16 -3.03 10.83
N TYR A 19 11.54 -3.70 9.74
CA TYR A 19 10.73 -4.76 9.12
C TYR A 19 10.34 -5.88 10.09
N SER A 20 11.29 -6.35 10.89
CA SER A 20 11.06 -7.40 11.89
C SER A 20 10.02 -6.99 12.92
N VAL A 21 10.10 -5.76 13.44
CA VAL A 21 9.13 -5.21 14.40
C VAL A 21 7.74 -5.13 13.78
N ALA A 22 7.63 -4.62 12.56
CA ALA A 22 6.37 -4.53 11.83
C ALA A 22 5.73 -5.92 11.62
N LEU A 23 6.56 -6.91 11.25
CA LEU A 23 6.11 -8.26 10.97
C LEU A 23 5.65 -8.99 12.24
N VAL A 24 6.43 -8.89 13.33
CA VAL A 24 6.04 -9.45 14.64
C VAL A 24 4.72 -8.84 15.10
N PHE A 25 4.57 -7.52 14.99
CA PHE A 25 3.32 -6.84 15.35
C PHE A 25 2.13 -7.35 14.53
N SER A 26 2.26 -7.49 13.21
CA SER A 26 1.17 -8.01 12.36
C SER A 26 0.83 -9.47 12.65
N VAL A 27 1.81 -10.32 12.96
CA VAL A 27 1.57 -11.70 13.39
C VAL A 27 0.78 -11.71 14.71
N LEU A 28 1.24 -10.98 15.73
CA LEU A 28 0.56 -10.91 17.02
C LEU A 28 -0.87 -10.38 16.87
N LEU A 29 -1.06 -9.31 16.12
CA LEU A 29 -2.37 -8.74 15.82
C LEU A 29 -3.25 -9.78 15.13
N THR A 30 -2.78 -10.41 14.06
CA THR A 30 -3.53 -11.43 13.32
C THR A 30 -3.90 -12.61 14.22
N SER A 31 -3.01 -13.05 15.11
CA SER A 31 -3.29 -14.13 16.07
C SER A 31 -4.41 -13.74 17.04
N VAL A 32 -4.36 -12.54 17.62
CA VAL A 32 -5.40 -12.04 18.54
C VAL A 32 -6.75 -11.93 17.82
N LEU A 33 -6.77 -11.35 16.62
CA LEU A 33 -8.00 -11.19 15.84
C LEU A 33 -8.57 -12.56 15.41
N THR A 34 -7.71 -13.53 15.11
CA THR A 34 -8.13 -14.90 14.80
C THR A 34 -8.76 -15.58 16.01
N LEU A 35 -8.20 -15.37 17.20
CA LEU A 35 -8.75 -15.91 18.46
C LEU A 35 -10.10 -15.27 18.83
N LEU A 36 -10.28 -13.98 18.52
CA LEU A 36 -11.52 -13.23 18.76
C LEU A 36 -12.59 -13.45 17.70
N ARG A 37 -12.22 -13.97 16.53
CA ARG A 37 -13.12 -14.27 15.41
C ARG A 37 -14.42 -15.00 15.78
N PRO A 38 -14.44 -16.04 16.64
CA PRO A 38 -15.68 -16.70 17.02
C PRO A 38 -16.61 -15.83 17.88
N LEU A 39 -16.09 -14.80 18.54
CA LEU A 39 -16.86 -13.91 19.43
C LEU A 39 -17.28 -12.63 18.71
N TYR A 40 -16.50 -12.15 17.74
CA TYR A 40 -16.75 -10.89 17.06
C TYR A 40 -16.23 -10.91 15.63
N THR A 41 -17.06 -10.49 14.68
CA THR A 41 -16.62 -10.29 13.29
C THR A 41 -16.07 -8.89 13.12
N ILE A 42 -14.76 -8.80 12.97
CA ILE A 42 -14.05 -7.53 12.81
C ILE A 42 -14.17 -7.09 11.35
N LYS A 43 -14.79 -5.93 11.12
CA LYS A 43 -14.99 -5.34 9.78
C LYS A 43 -13.91 -4.34 9.36
N VAL A 44 -12.99 -4.01 10.26
CA VAL A 44 -11.95 -3.01 10.00
C VAL A 44 -10.80 -3.67 9.25
N PRO A 45 -10.35 -3.11 8.10
CA PRO A 45 -9.18 -3.62 7.40
C PRO A 45 -7.91 -3.36 8.22
N PHE A 46 -7.07 -4.37 8.38
CA PHE A 46 -5.78 -4.27 9.06
C PHE A 46 -4.68 -4.86 8.17
N PRO A 47 -3.44 -4.33 8.26
CA PRO A 47 -2.33 -4.81 7.45
C PRO A 47 -1.92 -6.22 7.87
N THR A 48 -2.01 -7.14 6.92
CA THR A 48 -1.56 -8.53 7.06
C THR A 48 -0.04 -8.62 6.87
N THR A 49 0.52 -9.78 7.20
CA THR A 49 1.94 -10.07 6.99
C THR A 49 2.35 -9.97 5.51
N SER A 50 1.42 -10.31 4.60
CA SER A 50 1.59 -10.14 3.15
C SER A 50 1.68 -8.67 2.76
N ASP A 51 0.82 -7.82 3.32
CA ASP A 51 0.83 -6.37 3.06
C ASP A 51 2.14 -5.74 3.52
N ILE A 52 2.62 -6.11 4.72
CA ILE A 52 3.91 -5.63 5.24
C ILE A 52 5.06 -6.06 4.33
N ARG A 53 5.06 -7.32 3.88
CA ARG A 53 6.09 -7.82 2.95
C ARG A 53 6.05 -7.08 1.61
N TYR A 54 4.86 -6.81 1.09
CA TYR A 54 4.67 -6.08 -0.15
C TYR A 54 5.17 -4.64 -0.04
N ILE A 55 4.77 -3.93 1.03
CA ILE A 55 5.21 -2.55 1.30
C ILE A 55 6.72 -2.48 1.46
N PHE A 56 7.31 -3.41 2.23
CA PHE A 56 8.76 -3.42 2.49
C PHE A 56 9.58 -3.73 1.23
N LYS A 57 9.14 -4.69 0.42
CA LYS A 57 9.83 -5.02 -0.84
C LYS A 57 9.76 -3.90 -1.87
N ALA A 58 8.79 -3.00 -1.76
CA ALA A 58 8.54 -1.90 -2.70
C ALA A 58 8.74 -2.35 -4.16
N PRO A 59 8.00 -3.37 -4.63
CA PRO A 59 8.28 -3.99 -5.91
C PRO A 59 8.28 -2.92 -7.01
N PHE A 60 9.45 -2.70 -7.59
CA PHE A 60 9.60 -1.81 -8.72
C PHE A 60 9.24 -2.60 -9.98
N PHE A 61 8.24 -2.11 -10.70
CA PHE A 61 7.88 -2.71 -11.97
C PHE A 61 8.83 -2.18 -13.05
N ASP A 62 9.80 -3.01 -13.43
CA ASP A 62 10.63 -2.74 -14.60
C ASP A 62 9.87 -3.11 -15.88
N GLY A 63 9.30 -2.09 -16.53
CA GLY A 63 8.54 -2.23 -17.77
C GLY A 63 9.38 -2.57 -19.01
N THR A 64 10.70 -2.72 -18.89
CA THR A 64 11.59 -2.90 -20.04
C THR A 64 11.24 -4.13 -20.87
N ARG A 65 10.90 -5.27 -20.23
CA ARG A 65 10.48 -6.47 -20.98
C ARG A 65 9.13 -6.28 -21.67
N ALA A 66 8.19 -5.55 -21.06
CA ALA A 66 6.91 -5.26 -21.70
C ALA A 66 7.10 -4.40 -22.95
N LYS A 67 7.95 -3.37 -22.87
CA LYS A 67 8.27 -2.52 -24.03
C LYS A 67 8.95 -3.30 -25.15
N THR A 68 9.95 -4.12 -24.81
CA THR A 68 10.78 -4.83 -25.80
C THR A 68 10.12 -6.06 -26.41
N VAL A 69 9.41 -6.86 -25.60
CA VAL A 69 8.81 -8.13 -26.04
C VAL A 69 7.41 -7.92 -26.59
N LEU A 70 6.62 -7.04 -25.97
CA LEU A 70 5.21 -6.86 -26.31
C LEU A 70 4.95 -5.58 -27.11
N GLY A 71 5.99 -4.76 -27.37
CA GLY A 71 5.81 -3.44 -27.97
C GLY A 71 4.94 -2.53 -27.12
N PHE A 72 4.85 -2.78 -25.81
CA PHE A 72 3.94 -2.04 -24.94
C PHE A 72 4.40 -0.60 -24.78
N GLU A 73 3.52 0.34 -25.12
CA GLU A 73 3.75 1.76 -24.88
C GLU A 73 2.62 2.32 -23.98
N PRO A 74 2.94 2.83 -22.78
CA PRO A 74 1.92 3.38 -21.89
C PRO A 74 1.31 4.64 -22.51
N TRP A 75 -0.03 4.73 -22.50
CA TRP A 75 -0.75 5.88 -23.05
C TRP A 75 -0.51 7.19 -22.29
N PHE A 76 -0.10 7.10 -21.03
CA PHE A 76 0.15 8.23 -20.16
C PHE A 76 1.52 8.09 -19.52
N SER A 77 2.20 9.22 -19.35
CA SER A 77 3.39 9.28 -18.50
C SER A 77 3.04 9.02 -17.03
N VAL A 78 4.07 8.74 -16.22
CA VAL A 78 3.91 8.51 -14.78
C VAL A 78 3.34 9.77 -14.12
N GLU A 79 3.83 10.95 -14.50
CA GLU A 79 3.43 12.24 -13.97
C GLU A 79 1.96 12.55 -14.30
N GLU A 80 1.53 12.27 -15.53
CA GLU A 80 0.14 12.43 -15.95
C GLU A 80 -0.79 11.47 -15.22
N SER A 81 -0.39 10.21 -15.11
CA SER A 81 -1.13 9.19 -14.37
C SER A 81 -1.33 9.61 -12.93
N VAL A 82 -0.26 10.06 -12.25
CA VAL A 82 -0.34 10.57 -10.88
C VAL A 82 -1.27 11.78 -10.80
N ARG A 83 -1.12 12.77 -11.68
CA ARG A 83 -1.97 13.98 -11.71
C ARG A 83 -3.45 13.63 -11.87
N MET A 84 -3.78 12.71 -12.76
CA MET A 84 -5.15 12.27 -12.98
C MET A 84 -5.72 11.52 -11.78
N SER A 85 -4.95 10.63 -11.15
CA SER A 85 -5.39 9.88 -9.97
C SER A 85 -5.61 10.77 -8.73
N MET A 86 -4.95 11.92 -8.63
CA MET A 86 -5.05 12.80 -7.46
C MET A 86 -6.46 13.34 -7.20
N SER A 87 -7.28 13.53 -8.24
CA SER A 87 -8.67 13.97 -8.07
C SER A 87 -9.49 12.95 -7.27
N TYR A 88 -9.31 11.66 -7.57
CA TYR A 88 -9.95 10.55 -6.88
C TYR A 88 -9.47 10.40 -5.43
N TYR A 89 -8.15 10.42 -5.21
CA TYR A 89 -7.60 10.22 -3.86
C TYR A 89 -7.89 11.38 -2.89
N ARG A 90 -8.28 12.55 -3.40
CA ARG A 90 -8.75 13.67 -2.56
C ARG A 90 -10.14 13.46 -1.98
N THR A 91 -11.01 12.72 -2.68
CA THR A 91 -12.44 12.62 -2.34
C THR A 91 -12.82 11.30 -1.67
N ILE A 92 -11.97 10.27 -1.77
CA ILE A 92 -12.27 8.96 -1.20
C ILE A 92 -12.40 8.98 0.34
N GLN A 93 -13.50 8.40 0.84
CA GLN A 93 -13.71 8.11 2.26
C GLN A 93 -13.28 6.66 2.52
N LEU A 94 -12.44 6.44 3.55
CA LEU A 94 -11.92 5.12 3.95
C LEU A 94 -12.73 4.57 5.11
#